data_AF-A0A419DAT1-F1
#
_entry.id   AF-A0A419DAT1-F1
#
_cell.length_a   1.000
_cell.length_b   1.000
_cell.length_c   1.000
_cell.angle_alpha   90.00
_cell.angle_beta   90.00
_cell.angle_gamma   90.00
#
_symmetry.space_group_name_H-M   'P 1'
#
loop_
_entity.id
_entity.type
_entity.pdbx_description
1 polymer ?
#
loop_
_entity_poly.entity_id
_entity_poly.type
_entity_poly.pdbx_seq_one_letter_code
_entity_poly.pdbx_strand_id
1 'polypeptide(L)'
;MIKASQRVEKTQENLNKYSVSIQTAVSFAGLFAALSLFFTGLIITNYNQFSSSVRIPILFLIISTFGFLYATLIYVNATTELSIPRLDKCKRAVDIGNIISEYMGVYFLIFSIPLVITVISSDPFLRWSVLIVNLAGLVIYHLSRFSMMDYFFGKIHYLLLSPLLVMEVLLFLFLDLSQSVVFIITTILMGYVGILTLASLKSLTRIKS
;
A
#
# COMPACT_ATOMS: atom_id res chain seq x y z
N MET A 1 -34.86 -16.49 27.57
CA MET A 1 -33.63 -17.31 27.46
C MET A 1 -33.14 -17.48 26.02
N ILE A 2 -33.97 -17.92 25.06
CA ILE A 2 -33.54 -18.18 23.67
C ILE A 2 -32.92 -16.95 22.98
N LYS A 3 -33.52 -15.76 23.11
CA LYS A 3 -32.97 -14.51 22.55
C LYS A 3 -31.62 -14.08 23.15
N ALA A 4 -31.32 -14.46 24.39
CA ALA A 4 -30.06 -14.11 25.05
C ALA A 4 -28.92 -15.02 24.56
N SER A 5 -29.18 -16.32 24.42
CA SER A 5 -28.24 -17.29 23.86
C SER A 5 -27.88 -16.97 22.41
N GLN A 6 -28.88 -16.66 21.57
CA GLN A 6 -28.65 -16.24 20.17
C GLN A 6 -27.82 -14.95 20.06
N ARG A 7 -27.94 -14.04 21.03
CA ARG A 7 -27.18 -12.78 21.04
C ARG A 7 -25.71 -13.00 21.41
N VAL A 8 -25.44 -13.91 22.34
CA VAL A 8 -24.08 -14.28 22.75
C VAL A 8 -23.36 -15.01 21.61
N GLU A 9 -24.04 -15.96 20.96
CA GLU A 9 -23.49 -16.73 19.84
C GLU A 9 -23.10 -15.82 18.66
N LYS A 10 -24.00 -14.93 18.22
CA LYS A 10 -23.71 -13.94 17.17
C LYS A 10 -22.56 -12.99 17.55
N THR A 11 -22.40 -12.69 18.83
CA THR A 11 -21.32 -11.81 19.30
C THR A 11 -19.97 -12.51 19.25
N GLN A 12 -19.92 -13.77 19.68
CA GLN A 12 -18.72 -14.60 19.61
C GLN A 12 -18.29 -14.86 18.17
N GLU A 13 -19.24 -15.12 17.28
CA GLU A 13 -19.00 -15.27 15.84
C GLU A 13 -18.34 -14.02 15.24
N ASN A 14 -18.85 -12.83 15.58
CA ASN A 14 -18.27 -11.56 15.11
C ASN A 14 -16.83 -11.38 15.62
N LEU A 15 -16.57 -11.65 16.91
CA LEU A 15 -15.22 -11.54 17.48
C LEU A 15 -14.24 -12.50 16.79
N ASN A 16 -14.67 -13.75 16.56
CA ASN A 16 -13.85 -14.74 15.85
C ASN A 16 -13.56 -14.29 14.41
N LYS A 17 -14.54 -13.77 13.69
CA LYS A 17 -14.36 -13.25 12.32
C LYS A 17 -13.34 -12.10 12.27
N TYR A 18 -13.41 -11.18 13.23
CA TYR A 18 -12.43 -10.07 13.32
C TYR A 18 -11.04 -10.56 13.69
N SER A 19 -10.92 -11.52 14.63
CA SER A 19 -9.64 -12.13 14.99
C SER A 19 -8.94 -12.74 13.78
N VAL A 20 -9.67 -13.56 13.00
CA VAL A 20 -9.16 -14.18 11.77
C VAL A 20 -8.76 -13.12 10.75
N SER A 21 -9.60 -12.11 10.52
CA SER A 21 -9.29 -11.02 9.58
C SER A 21 -8.02 -10.26 9.95
N ILE A 22 -7.82 -9.98 11.24
CA ILE A 22 -6.62 -9.28 11.73
C ILE A 22 -5.39 -10.16 11.54
N GLN A 23 -5.48 -11.45 11.85
CA GLN A 23 -4.38 -12.38 11.66
C GLN A 23 -3.98 -12.47 10.17
N THR A 24 -4.95 -12.56 9.26
CA THR A 24 -4.68 -12.53 7.82
C THR A 24 -4.01 -11.23 7.39
N ALA A 25 -4.45 -10.08 7.92
CA ALA A 25 -3.87 -8.78 7.60
C ALA A 25 -2.40 -8.67 8.08
N VAL A 26 -2.10 -9.19 9.27
CA VAL A 26 -0.72 -9.28 9.81
C VAL A 26 0.16 -10.16 8.92
N SER A 27 -0.31 -11.36 8.55
CA SER A 27 0.45 -12.26 7.68
C SER A 27 0.71 -11.66 6.30
N PHE A 28 -0.31 -11.00 5.72
CA PHE A 28 -0.19 -10.29 4.46
C PHE A 28 0.87 -9.19 4.55
N ALA A 29 0.74 -8.27 5.49
CA ALA A 29 1.69 -7.17 5.66
C ALA A 29 3.12 -7.68 5.93
N GLY A 30 3.28 -8.73 6.73
CA GLY A 30 4.58 -9.37 6.97
C GLY A 30 5.21 -9.96 5.70
N LEU A 31 4.43 -10.66 4.87
CA LEU A 31 4.90 -11.19 3.59
C LEU A 31 5.37 -10.07 2.66
N PHE A 32 4.58 -9.01 2.52
CA PHE A 32 4.92 -7.91 1.62
C PHE A 32 6.09 -7.07 2.12
N ALA A 33 6.26 -6.91 3.44
CA ALA A 33 7.48 -6.32 4.02
C ALA A 33 8.73 -7.14 3.65
N ALA A 34 8.65 -8.47 3.75
CA ALA A 34 9.74 -9.36 3.36
C ALA A 34 10.05 -9.28 1.86
N LEU A 35 9.03 -9.20 0.99
CA LEU A 35 9.22 -8.99 -0.45
C LEU A 35 9.90 -7.65 -0.75
N SER A 36 9.47 -6.56 -0.10
CA SER A 36 10.10 -5.25 -0.26
C SER A 36 11.56 -5.25 0.16
N LEU A 37 11.89 -5.91 1.27
CA LEU A 37 13.28 -6.10 1.72
C LEU A 37 14.09 -6.98 0.77
N PHE A 38 13.50 -8.05 0.24
CA PHE A 38 14.15 -8.92 -0.74
C PHE A 38 14.55 -8.14 -1.99
N PHE A 39 13.64 -7.36 -2.58
CA PHE A 39 13.96 -6.52 -3.74
C PHE A 39 15.00 -5.45 -3.39
N THR A 40 14.93 -4.88 -2.18
CA THR A 40 15.94 -3.90 -1.72
C THR A 40 17.32 -4.54 -1.68
N GLY A 41 17.42 -5.74 -1.10
CA GLY A 41 18.67 -6.51 -1.05
C GLY A 41 19.17 -6.87 -2.45
N LEU A 42 18.28 -7.31 -3.33
CA LEU A 42 18.62 -7.64 -4.73
C LEU A 42 19.24 -6.44 -5.44
N ILE A 43 18.71 -5.24 -5.28
CA ILE A 43 19.29 -4.05 -5.92
C ILE A 43 20.64 -3.71 -5.28
N ILE A 44 20.74 -3.68 -3.95
CA ILE A 44 21.96 -3.30 -3.25
C ILE A 44 23.13 -4.24 -3.60
N THR A 45 22.88 -5.54 -3.78
CA THR A 45 23.94 -6.50 -4.13
C THR A 45 24.42 -6.40 -5.58
N ASN A 46 23.61 -5.83 -6.48
CA ASN A 46 23.94 -5.72 -7.90
C ASN A 46 24.64 -4.40 -8.29
N TYR A 47 24.69 -3.40 -7.40
CA TYR A 47 25.25 -2.07 -7.71
C TYR A 47 26.28 -1.60 -6.69
N ASN A 48 27.49 -1.29 -7.19
CA ASN A 48 28.57 -0.71 -6.38
C ASN A 48 28.49 0.83 -6.29
N GLN A 49 27.66 1.48 -7.12
CA GLN A 49 27.47 2.92 -7.14
C GLN A 49 25.98 3.27 -7.21
N PHE A 50 25.53 4.12 -6.28
CA PHE A 50 24.14 4.56 -6.20
C PHE A 50 23.90 5.78 -7.10
N SER A 51 23.57 5.59 -8.38
CA SER A 51 22.94 6.64 -9.21
C SER A 51 21.46 6.81 -8.82
N SER A 52 20.78 7.91 -9.19
CA SER A 52 19.37 8.05 -8.77
C SER A 52 18.45 7.02 -9.42
N SER A 53 18.83 6.44 -10.57
CA SER A 53 18.13 5.29 -11.17
C SER A 53 18.03 4.13 -10.18
N VAL A 54 19.05 3.93 -9.35
CA VAL A 54 19.10 2.89 -8.30
C VAL A 54 18.44 3.37 -6.99
N ARG A 55 18.68 4.62 -6.58
CA ARG A 55 18.23 5.15 -5.28
C ARG A 55 16.72 5.22 -5.15
N ILE A 56 16.00 5.54 -6.22
CA ILE A 56 14.56 5.79 -6.18
C ILE A 56 13.75 4.51 -5.97
N PRO A 57 13.96 3.42 -6.74
CA PRO A 57 13.32 2.15 -6.43
C PRO A 57 13.65 1.65 -5.01
N ILE A 58 14.91 1.81 -4.55
CA ILE A 58 15.28 1.49 -3.16
C ILE A 58 14.47 2.33 -2.16
N LEU A 59 14.36 3.64 -2.37
CA LEU A 59 13.59 4.52 -1.51
C LEU A 59 12.13 4.09 -1.42
N PHE A 60 11.51 3.74 -2.54
CA PHE A 60 10.13 3.24 -2.57
C PHE A 60 9.99 1.92 -1.82
N LEU A 61 10.93 0.98 -2.00
CA LEU A 61 10.93 -0.29 -1.26
C LEU A 61 11.12 -0.10 0.24
N ILE A 62 11.95 0.87 0.67
CA ILE A 62 12.11 1.23 2.08
C ILE A 62 10.81 1.79 2.63
N ILE A 63 10.20 2.78 1.96
CA ILE A 63 8.91 3.36 2.37
C ILE A 63 7.85 2.26 2.46
N SER A 64 7.82 1.38 1.47
CA SER A 64 6.92 0.23 1.42
C SER A 64 7.10 -0.69 2.62
N THR A 65 8.35 -1.06 2.92
CA THR A 65 8.70 -1.90 4.07
C THR A 65 8.19 -1.28 5.37
N PHE A 66 8.47 0.01 5.60
CA PHE A 66 7.99 0.71 6.78
C PHE A 66 6.47 0.81 6.82
N GLY A 67 5.80 1.06 5.68
CA GLY A 67 4.34 1.06 5.57
C GLY A 67 3.74 -0.26 6.06
N PHE A 68 4.28 -1.38 5.60
CA PHE A 68 3.82 -2.70 6.04
C PHE A 68 4.17 -3.02 7.51
N LEU A 69 5.35 -2.62 8.00
CA LEU A 69 5.71 -2.78 9.40
C LEU A 69 4.78 -1.99 10.34
N TYR A 70 4.52 -0.72 10.03
CA TYR A 70 3.59 0.09 10.83
C TYR A 70 2.16 -0.42 10.75
N ALA A 71 1.68 -0.84 9.57
CA ALA A 71 0.39 -1.49 9.44
C ALA A 71 0.30 -2.76 10.30
N THR A 72 1.34 -3.59 10.29
CA THR A 72 1.43 -4.81 11.12
C THR A 72 1.33 -4.48 12.61
N LEU A 73 2.07 -3.47 13.09
CA LEU A 73 1.99 -3.04 14.49
C LEU A 73 0.59 -2.54 14.85
N ILE A 74 -0.07 -1.80 13.96
CA ILE A 74 -1.44 -1.33 14.16
C ILE A 74 -2.42 -2.51 14.25
N TYR A 75 -2.30 -3.51 13.36
CA TYR A 75 -3.14 -4.71 13.39
C TYR A 75 -2.94 -5.51 14.68
N VAL A 76 -1.69 -5.74 15.08
CA VAL A 76 -1.37 -6.43 16.35
C VAL A 76 -1.98 -5.67 17.53
N ASN A 77 -1.81 -4.34 17.57
CA ASN A 77 -2.41 -3.54 18.64
C ASN A 77 -3.96 -3.57 18.61
N ALA A 78 -4.57 -3.68 17.43
CA ALA A 78 -6.02 -3.82 17.30
C ALA A 78 -6.56 -5.12 17.95
N THR A 79 -5.75 -6.19 18.02
CA THR A 79 -6.14 -7.42 18.73
C THR A 79 -6.34 -7.20 20.23
N THR A 80 -5.59 -6.27 20.84
CA THR A 80 -5.73 -5.96 22.27
C THR A 80 -7.04 -5.26 22.60
N GLU A 81 -7.65 -4.62 21.59
CA GLU A 81 -8.94 -3.94 21.68
C GLU A 81 -10.11 -4.84 21.23
N LEU A 82 -9.85 -6.13 20.94
CA LEU A 82 -10.85 -7.10 20.51
C LEU A 82 -11.74 -7.56 21.67
N SER A 83 -12.51 -6.62 22.20
CA SER A 83 -13.53 -6.84 23.23
C SER A 83 -14.82 -6.10 22.83
N ILE A 84 -15.97 -6.64 23.22
CA ILE A 84 -17.30 -6.12 22.84
C ILE A 84 -17.45 -4.60 23.07
N PRO A 85 -17.10 -4.02 24.24
CA PRO A 85 -17.28 -2.59 24.44
C PRO A 85 -16.31 -1.72 23.60
N ARG A 86 -15.32 -2.32 22.94
CA ARG A 86 -14.26 -1.62 22.18
C ARG A 86 -14.14 -2.07 20.73
N LEU A 87 -15.10 -2.85 20.23
CA LEU A 87 -15.09 -3.33 18.84
C LEU A 87 -15.00 -2.17 17.83
N ASP A 88 -15.62 -1.04 18.14
CA ASP A 88 -15.50 0.18 17.32
C ASP A 88 -14.08 0.74 17.23
N LYS A 89 -13.31 0.66 18.32
CA LYS A 89 -11.90 1.07 18.33
C LYS A 89 -11.04 0.08 17.54
N CYS A 90 -11.33 -1.22 17.69
CA CYS A 90 -10.68 -2.28 16.92
C CYS A 90 -10.89 -2.10 15.41
N LYS A 91 -12.14 -1.90 14.96
CA LYS A 91 -12.46 -1.62 13.54
C LYS A 91 -11.70 -0.42 13.01
N ARG A 92 -11.70 0.69 13.77
CA ARG A 92 -10.98 1.90 13.39
C ARG A 92 -9.47 1.67 13.28
N ALA A 93 -8.88 0.92 14.20
CA ALA A 93 -7.46 0.57 14.13
C ALA A 93 -7.16 -0.26 12.88
N VAL A 94 -8.02 -1.24 12.54
CA VAL A 94 -7.90 -2.03 11.31
C VAL A 94 -7.98 -1.15 10.06
N ASP A 95 -8.94 -0.22 10.01
CA ASP A 95 -9.07 0.71 8.87
C ASP A 95 -7.83 1.60 8.71
N ILE A 96 -7.26 2.10 9.82
CA ILE A 96 -6.01 2.86 9.79
C ILE A 96 -4.87 1.98 9.28
N GLY A 97 -4.76 0.75 9.77
CA GLY A 97 -3.75 -0.21 9.31
C GLY A 97 -3.87 -0.47 7.80
N ASN A 98 -5.10 -0.64 7.29
CA ASN A 98 -5.36 -0.84 5.88
C ASN A 98 -4.96 0.37 5.03
N ILE A 99 -5.30 1.59 5.47
CA ILE A 99 -4.89 2.84 4.80
C ILE A 99 -3.37 2.92 4.69
N ILE A 100 -2.66 2.71 5.80
CA ILE A 100 -1.20 2.77 5.83
C ILE A 100 -0.60 1.66 4.96
N SER A 101 -1.12 0.44 5.06
CA SER A 101 -0.68 -0.70 4.26
C SER A 101 -0.86 -0.46 2.77
N GLU A 102 -1.98 0.11 2.33
CA GLU A 102 -2.26 0.32 0.91
C GLU A 102 -1.43 1.48 0.34
N TYR A 103 -1.54 2.67 0.92
CA TYR A 103 -0.88 3.86 0.37
C TYR A 103 0.63 3.88 0.60
N MET A 104 1.09 3.53 1.81
CA MET A 104 2.53 3.58 2.12
C MET A 104 3.23 2.26 1.80
N GLY A 105 2.53 1.13 1.91
CA GLY A 105 3.07 -0.19 1.61
C GLY A 105 2.93 -0.58 0.14
N VAL A 106 1.70 -0.89 -0.28
CA VAL A 106 1.38 -1.49 -1.57
C VAL A 106 1.72 -0.56 -2.73
N TYR A 107 1.32 0.71 -2.70
CA TYR A 107 1.55 1.61 -3.82
C TYR A 107 3.04 1.80 -4.11
N PHE A 108 3.84 2.08 -3.08
CA PHE A 108 5.29 2.21 -3.26
C PHE A 108 5.95 0.90 -3.71
N LEU A 109 5.47 -0.27 -3.25
CA LEU A 109 5.95 -1.55 -3.79
C LEU A 109 5.61 -1.69 -5.27
N ILE A 110 4.36 -1.46 -5.66
CA ILE A 110 3.89 -1.55 -7.05
C ILE A 110 4.68 -0.61 -7.96
N PHE A 111 4.92 0.63 -7.53
CA PHE A 111 5.72 1.60 -8.29
C PHE A 111 7.20 1.22 -8.36
N SER A 112 7.72 0.56 -7.33
CA SER A 112 9.12 0.13 -7.37
C SER A 112 9.38 -0.97 -8.40
N ILE A 113 8.46 -1.93 -8.60
CA ILE A 113 8.69 -3.13 -9.42
C ILE A 113 9.19 -2.80 -10.85
N PRO A 114 8.48 -2.01 -11.68
CA PRO A 114 8.96 -1.69 -13.03
C PRO A 114 10.27 -0.89 -13.01
N LEU A 115 10.48 -0.04 -12.01
CA LEU A 115 11.73 0.71 -11.84
C LEU A 115 12.91 -0.24 -11.51
N VAL A 116 12.70 -1.22 -10.61
CA VAL A 116 13.70 -2.25 -10.31
C VAL A 116 14.08 -3.03 -11.56
N ILE A 117 13.10 -3.51 -12.33
CA ILE A 117 13.35 -4.26 -13.56
C ILE A 117 14.09 -3.39 -14.59
N THR A 118 13.74 -2.12 -14.70
CA THR A 118 14.43 -1.17 -15.59
C THR A 118 15.89 -0.97 -15.21
N VAL A 119 16.18 -0.95 -13.91
CA VAL A 119 17.54 -0.85 -13.41
C VAL A 119 18.33 -2.12 -13.74
N ILE A 120 17.82 -3.30 -13.36
CA ILE A 120 18.59 -4.56 -13.42
C ILE A 120 18.63 -5.24 -14.80
N SER A 121 17.65 -5.01 -15.66
CA SER A 121 17.56 -5.64 -16.97
C SER A 121 17.83 -4.63 -18.07
N SER A 122 18.61 -4.99 -19.09
CA SER A 122 18.79 -4.20 -20.30
C SER A 122 17.77 -4.53 -21.40
N ASP A 123 16.97 -5.59 -21.24
CA ASP A 123 16.00 -6.04 -22.25
C ASP A 123 14.79 -5.09 -22.32
N PRO A 124 14.59 -4.35 -23.43
CA PRO A 124 13.46 -3.44 -23.58
C PRO A 124 12.11 -4.17 -23.49
N PHE A 125 12.01 -5.39 -24.02
CA PHE A 125 10.76 -6.15 -24.01
C PHE A 125 10.32 -6.43 -22.57
N LEU A 126 11.25 -6.91 -21.73
CA LEU A 126 10.96 -7.18 -20.33
C LEU A 126 10.58 -5.90 -19.57
N ARG A 127 11.30 -4.80 -19.78
CA ARG A 127 11.02 -3.50 -19.13
C ARG A 127 9.60 -3.01 -19.40
N TRP A 128 9.22 -2.97 -20.67
CA TRP A 128 7.89 -2.51 -21.08
C TRP A 128 6.79 -3.47 -20.66
N SER A 129 7.03 -4.78 -20.75
CA SER A 129 6.06 -5.80 -20.33
C SER A 129 5.72 -5.67 -18.85
N VAL A 130 6.73 -5.51 -18.00
CA VAL A 130 6.51 -5.35 -16.55
C VAL A 130 5.76 -4.06 -16.25
N LEU A 131 6.10 -2.93 -16.90
CA LEU A 131 5.35 -1.69 -16.73
C LEU A 131 3.88 -1.86 -17.12
N ILE A 132 3.59 -2.45 -18.29
CA ILE A 132 2.22 -2.64 -18.78
C ILE A 132 1.43 -3.55 -17.83
N VAL A 133 2.01 -4.68 -17.43
CA VAL A 133 1.37 -5.61 -16.50
C VAL A 133 1.12 -4.95 -15.14
N ASN A 134 2.07 -4.15 -14.65
CA ASN A 134 1.95 -3.42 -13.39
C ASN A 134 0.81 -2.40 -13.43
N LEU A 135 0.77 -1.56 -14.46
CA LEU A 135 -0.28 -0.54 -14.63
C LEU A 135 -1.65 -1.19 -14.86
N ALA A 136 -1.72 -2.24 -15.67
CA ALA A 136 -2.96 -2.99 -15.89
C ALA A 136 -3.47 -3.62 -14.60
N GLY A 137 -2.58 -4.24 -13.81
CA GLY A 137 -2.89 -4.81 -12.50
C GLY A 137 -3.44 -3.76 -11.54
N LEU A 138 -2.82 -2.58 -11.48
CA LEU A 138 -3.28 -1.47 -10.64
C LEU A 138 -4.65 -0.94 -11.07
N VAL A 139 -4.89 -0.81 -12.38
CA VAL A 139 -6.21 -0.41 -12.91
C VAL A 139 -7.27 -1.47 -12.58
N ILE A 140 -6.98 -2.76 -12.78
CA ILE A 140 -7.89 -3.87 -12.45
C ILE A 140 -8.19 -3.87 -10.94
N TYR A 141 -7.18 -3.64 -10.09
CA TYR A 141 -7.36 -3.53 -8.65
C TYR A 141 -8.37 -2.42 -8.30
N HIS A 142 -8.26 -1.24 -8.91
CA HIS A 142 -9.24 -0.17 -8.67
C HIS A 142 -10.63 -0.47 -9.26
N LEU A 143 -10.70 -1.11 -10.44
CA LEU A 143 -11.97 -1.54 -11.03
C LEU A 143 -12.72 -2.55 -10.14
N SER A 144 -11.99 -3.34 -9.35
CA SER A 144 -12.58 -4.33 -8.44
C SER A 144 -13.33 -3.73 -7.24
N ARG A 145 -13.21 -2.42 -6.99
CA ARG A 145 -13.77 -1.70 -5.82
C ARG A 145 -13.24 -2.14 -4.46
N PHE A 146 -12.12 -2.89 -4.43
CA PHE A 146 -11.48 -3.29 -3.18
C PHE A 146 -10.44 -2.29 -2.67
N SER A 147 -10.09 -1.27 -3.46
CA SER A 147 -9.14 -0.24 -3.03
C SER A 147 -9.69 0.64 -1.91
N MET A 148 -8.85 1.00 -0.95
CA MET A 148 -9.15 2.00 0.09
C MET A 148 -9.53 3.35 -0.53
N MET A 149 -8.97 3.66 -1.71
CA MET A 149 -9.30 4.89 -2.41
C MET A 149 -10.77 4.92 -2.88
N ASP A 150 -11.30 3.80 -3.40
CA ASP A 150 -12.74 3.70 -3.71
C ASP A 150 -13.59 3.76 -2.44
N TYR A 151 -13.17 3.08 -1.37
CA TYR A 151 -13.87 3.09 -0.08
C TYR A 151 -14.04 4.52 0.49
N PHE A 152 -13.02 5.37 0.43
CA PHE A 152 -13.08 6.73 1.01
C PHE A 152 -13.51 7.83 0.06
N PHE A 153 -13.26 7.71 -1.25
CA PHE A 153 -13.52 8.78 -2.22
C PHE A 153 -14.61 8.43 -3.24
N GLY A 154 -15.16 7.22 -3.19
CA GLY A 154 -16.21 6.74 -4.09
C GLY A 154 -15.81 6.97 -5.54
N LYS A 155 -16.72 7.53 -6.35
CA LYS A 155 -16.51 7.74 -7.80
C LYS A 155 -15.30 8.63 -8.16
N ILE A 156 -14.81 9.46 -7.24
CA ILE A 156 -13.69 10.38 -7.49
C ILE A 156 -12.36 9.61 -7.52
N HIS A 157 -12.31 8.36 -7.04
CA HIS A 157 -11.05 7.60 -6.97
C HIS A 157 -10.37 7.44 -8.35
N TYR A 158 -11.10 7.25 -9.45
CA TYR A 158 -10.48 7.17 -10.78
C TYR A 158 -9.72 8.45 -11.17
N LEU A 159 -10.24 9.62 -10.77
CA LEU A 159 -9.58 10.91 -10.98
C LEU A 159 -8.35 11.06 -10.07
N LEU A 160 -8.36 10.45 -8.89
CA LEU A 160 -7.21 10.43 -7.98
C LEU A 160 -6.16 9.39 -8.38
N LEU A 161 -6.56 8.34 -9.12
CA LEU A 161 -5.65 7.34 -9.66
C LEU A 161 -4.85 7.88 -10.85
N SER A 162 -5.47 8.70 -11.71
CA SER A 162 -4.82 9.13 -12.96
C SER A 162 -3.47 9.84 -12.76
N PRO A 163 -3.27 10.73 -11.76
CA PRO A 163 -1.97 11.33 -11.51
C PRO A 163 -0.93 10.29 -11.09
N LEU A 164 -1.31 9.25 -10.32
CA LEU A 164 -0.38 8.17 -9.94
C LEU A 164 0.13 7.42 -11.16
N LEU A 165 -0.78 7.03 -12.06
CA LEU A 165 -0.42 6.32 -13.30
C LEU A 165 0.47 7.17 -14.21
N VAL A 166 0.14 8.46 -14.36
CA VAL A 166 0.93 9.39 -15.18
C VAL A 166 2.32 9.58 -14.60
N MET A 167 2.43 9.82 -13.29
CA MET A 167 3.71 10.01 -12.63
C MET A 167 4.58 8.75 -12.70
N GLU A 168 3.99 7.56 -12.59
CA GLU A 168 4.70 6.29 -12.75
C GLU A 168 5.28 6.12 -14.15
N VAL A 169 4.49 6.39 -15.19
CA VAL A 169 4.95 6.36 -16.58
C VAL A 169 6.06 7.39 -16.81
N LEU A 170 5.92 8.61 -16.26
CA LEU A 170 6.95 9.64 -16.35
C LEU A 170 8.24 9.22 -15.62
N LEU A 171 8.14 8.62 -14.42
CA LEU A 171 9.31 8.09 -13.72
C LEU A 171 10.02 7.04 -14.57
N PHE A 172 9.27 6.08 -15.13
CA PHE A 172 9.82 5.04 -15.98
C PHE A 172 10.54 5.62 -17.22
N LEU A 173 9.92 6.58 -17.90
CA LEU A 173 10.49 7.20 -19.10
C LEU A 173 11.74 8.03 -18.80
N PHE A 174 11.75 8.78 -17.71
CA PHE A 174 12.83 9.73 -17.42
C PHE A 174 13.95 9.14 -16.54
N LEU A 175 13.80 7.91 -16.05
CA LEU A 175 14.71 7.27 -15.07
C LEU A 175 16.18 7.40 -15.45
N ASP A 176 16.50 7.15 -16.73
CA ASP A 176 17.87 7.18 -17.26
C ASP A 176 18.22 8.50 -17.97
N LEU A 177 17.24 9.38 -18.23
CA LEU A 177 17.43 10.59 -19.02
C LEU A 177 17.83 11.82 -18.19
N SER A 178 17.19 12.08 -17.05
CA SER A 178 17.40 13.32 -16.30
C SER A 178 17.20 13.18 -14.81
N GLN A 179 18.32 13.15 -14.07
CA GLN A 179 18.35 13.00 -12.61
C GLN A 179 17.50 14.06 -11.89
N SER A 180 17.54 15.31 -12.35
CA SER A 180 16.75 16.42 -11.75
C SER A 180 15.25 16.24 -11.97
N VAL A 181 14.84 15.81 -13.17
CA VAL A 181 13.43 15.60 -13.50
C VAL A 181 12.86 14.43 -12.69
N VAL A 182 13.61 13.32 -12.62
CA VAL A 182 13.18 12.15 -11.85
C VAL A 182 13.05 12.48 -10.37
N PHE A 183 13.98 13.26 -9.80
CA PHE A 183 13.87 13.73 -8.41
C PHE A 183 12.59 14.55 -8.16
N ILE A 184 12.25 15.47 -9.06
CA ILE A 184 11.03 16.28 -8.97
C ILE A 184 9.78 15.40 -9.02
N ILE A 185 9.69 14.50 -10.02
CA ILE A 185 8.54 13.59 -10.18
C ILE A 185 8.39 12.71 -8.94
N THR A 186 9.49 12.15 -8.43
CA THR A 186 9.51 11.31 -7.22
C THR A 186 8.98 12.07 -6.02
N THR A 187 9.42 13.31 -5.83
CA THR A 187 8.98 14.18 -4.72
C THR A 187 7.49 14.49 -4.81
N ILE A 188 7.00 14.80 -6.01
CA ILE A 188 5.58 15.07 -6.25
C ILE A 188 4.74 13.81 -5.99
N LEU A 189 5.17 12.65 -6.49
CA LEU A 189 4.47 11.38 -6.27
C LEU A 189 4.38 11.05 -4.78
N MET A 190 5.51 11.15 -4.05
CA MET A 190 5.54 10.91 -2.61
C MET A 190 4.64 11.88 -1.85
N GLY A 191 4.69 13.16 -2.18
CA GLY A 191 3.82 14.17 -1.60
C GLY A 191 2.34 13.88 -1.87
N TYR A 192 2.02 13.47 -3.10
CA TYR A 192 0.65 13.14 -3.49
C TYR A 192 0.10 11.91 -2.74
N VAL A 193 0.87 10.82 -2.65
CA VAL A 193 0.51 9.64 -1.86
C VAL A 193 0.36 9.98 -0.37
N GLY A 194 1.23 10.83 0.17
CA GLY A 194 1.11 11.35 1.53
C GLY A 194 -0.18 12.13 1.77
N ILE A 195 -0.57 13.01 0.83
CA ILE A 195 -1.83 13.76 0.88
C ILE A 195 -3.03 12.81 0.83
N LEU A 196 -3.02 11.81 -0.06
CA LEU A 196 -4.10 10.80 -0.14
C LEU A 196 -4.23 10.00 1.16
N THR A 197 -3.10 9.65 1.78
CA THR A 197 -3.06 8.96 3.08
C THR A 197 -3.71 9.81 4.16
N LEU A 198 -3.28 11.07 4.30
CA LEU A 198 -3.84 12.00 5.29
C LEU A 198 -5.32 12.31 5.04
N ALA A 199 -5.72 12.47 3.79
CA ALA A 199 -7.11 12.69 3.40
C ALA A 199 -8.00 11.48 3.76
N SER A 200 -7.51 10.27 3.54
CA SER A 200 -8.20 9.02 3.92
C SER A 200 -8.34 8.90 5.44
N LEU A 201 -7.27 9.17 6.19
CA LEU A 201 -7.29 9.18 7.66
C LEU A 201 -8.27 10.22 8.22
N LYS A 202 -8.36 11.40 7.58
CA LYS A 202 -9.32 12.44 7.95
C LYS A 202 -10.76 12.06 7.58
N SER A 203 -10.98 11.35 6.47
CA SER A 203 -12.30 10.84 6.10
C SER A 203 -12.83 9.86 7.15
N LEU A 204 -11.95 9.01 7.69
CA LEU A 204 -12.28 8.06 8.75
C LEU A 204 -12.83 8.72 10.02
N THR A 205 -12.43 9.96 10.34
CA THR A 205 -12.97 10.67 11.52
C THR A 205 -14.34 11.30 11.26
N ARG A 206 -14.69 11.61 10.00
CA ARG A 206 -15.97 12.23 9.63
C ARG A 206 -17.13 11.25 9.52
N ILE A 207 -16.87 9.98 9.22
CA ILE A 207 -17.91 8.94 9.07
C ILE A 207 -18.64 8.64 10.40
N LYS A 208 -18.21 9.21 11.53
CA LYS A 208 -18.81 9.03 12.87
C LYS A 208 -19.28 10.33 13.56
N SER A 209 -19.38 11.47 12.86
CA SER A 209 -20.12 12.66 13.34
C SER A 209 -21.48 12.76 12.66
#